data_AF-A0A7X8YTF1-F1
#
_entry.id   AF-A0A7X8YTF1-F1
#
_cell.length_a   1.000
_cell.length_b   1.000
_cell.length_c   1.000
_cell.angle_alpha   90.00
_cell.angle_beta   90.00
_cell.angle_gamma   90.00
#
_symmetry.space_group_name_H-M   'P 1'
#
loop_
_entity.id
_entity.type
_entity.pdbx_description
1 polymer ?
#
loop_
_entity_poly.entity_id
_entity_poly.type
_entity_poly.pdbx_seq_one_letter_code
_entity_poly.pdbx_strand_id
1 'polypeptide(L)'
;MSGEVGFRFKGDPQGCDSNQSWGTKKMTKSNFRSFGMLVVAAMALLLLPVAANAEYLDFWVNESAVPGVPDDQGFVADAFNGVYSEILTFDGLGGFSATLIAQWRGYDFNEGLDPVPAPVYLAGSALIPEQYGMYTVYTATGNITDLGGGEFRFTTTTGAAEIWVDPNSDTGLGMAALPATGGLYPSLSINTDDELVLSASDIYFEDNTMRPGVGGFFDIRFFEPTIEAFGQEYWPTLFGINFLAATVDGDFNEFDPTAAQSITMGGDLSANFTVVPEPSTLVLFGLGLIGTAVAIRRKR
;
A
#
# COMPACT_ATOMS: atom_id res chain seq x y z
N MET A 1 -35.54 4.89 -49.97
CA MET A 1 -36.33 3.66 -50.17
C MET A 1 -36.80 3.21 -48.81
N SER A 2 -38.02 3.59 -48.42
CA SER A 2 -38.65 3.20 -47.16
C SER A 2 -39.39 1.88 -47.34
N GLY A 3 -39.20 0.93 -46.43
CA GLY A 3 -39.89 -0.35 -46.43
C GLY A 3 -40.37 -0.67 -45.02
N GLU A 4 -41.60 -0.27 -44.71
CA GLU A 4 -42.35 -0.73 -43.54
C GLU A 4 -42.61 -2.24 -43.65
N VAL A 5 -42.29 -2.98 -42.59
CA VAL A 5 -42.63 -4.41 -42.47
C VAL A 5 -43.91 -4.51 -41.66
N GLY A 6 -45.01 -4.76 -42.36
CA GLY A 6 -46.34 -4.94 -41.78
C GLY A 6 -46.52 -6.30 -41.12
N PHE A 7 -46.96 -6.28 -39.85
CA PHE A 7 -47.49 -7.43 -39.14
C PHE A 7 -48.86 -7.85 -39.70
N ARG A 8 -49.02 -9.14 -40.03
CA ARG A 8 -50.33 -9.79 -40.26
C ARG A 8 -50.44 -11.02 -39.38
N PHE A 9 -51.35 -10.99 -38.42
CA PHE A 9 -51.87 -12.19 -37.76
C PHE A 9 -53.16 -12.63 -38.47
N LYS A 10 -53.26 -13.92 -38.77
CA LYS A 10 -54.41 -14.59 -39.39
C LYS A 10 -55.14 -15.40 -38.32
N GLY A 11 -56.48 -15.46 -38.41
CA GLY A 11 -57.45 -16.02 -37.45
C GLY A 11 -57.23 -17.47 -37.01
N ASP A 12 -57.96 -17.97 -35.99
CA ASP A 12 -59.39 -18.25 -36.12
C ASP A 12 -60.22 -18.12 -34.81
N PRO A 13 -61.56 -18.01 -34.93
CA PRO A 13 -62.49 -17.89 -33.81
C PRO A 13 -63.08 -19.24 -33.40
N GLN A 14 -62.83 -19.66 -32.17
CA GLN A 14 -63.60 -20.67 -31.43
C GLN A 14 -63.61 -20.21 -29.98
N GLY A 15 -64.68 -20.17 -29.21
CA GLY A 15 -66.03 -20.70 -29.28
C GLY A 15 -66.51 -20.56 -27.84
N CYS A 16 -67.72 -20.04 -27.63
CA CYS A 16 -68.30 -19.95 -26.30
C CYS A 16 -68.34 -21.34 -25.66
N ASP A 17 -67.78 -21.49 -24.47
CA ASP A 17 -68.33 -22.42 -23.50
C ASP A 17 -68.14 -21.97 -22.06
N SER A 18 -69.22 -22.22 -21.33
CA SER A 18 -69.61 -21.71 -20.04
C SER A 18 -68.79 -22.22 -18.84
N ASN A 19 -68.77 -21.40 -17.79
CA ASN A 19 -68.58 -21.78 -16.38
C ASN A 19 -67.24 -22.41 -15.99
N GLN A 20 -66.26 -21.56 -15.67
CA GLN A 20 -65.28 -21.88 -14.64
C GLN A 20 -65.32 -20.83 -13.53
N SER A 21 -65.82 -21.25 -12.37
CA SER A 21 -65.81 -20.47 -11.14
C SER A 21 -64.36 -20.16 -10.74
N TRP A 22 -64.02 -18.88 -10.67
CA TRP A 22 -62.75 -18.43 -10.13
C TRP A 22 -62.74 -18.70 -8.63
N GLY A 23 -62.15 -19.84 -8.26
CA GLY A 23 -61.81 -20.12 -6.87
C GLY A 23 -60.77 -19.11 -6.41
N THR A 24 -61.20 -18.04 -5.75
CA THR A 24 -60.32 -17.17 -4.98
C THR A 24 -59.72 -18.02 -3.84
N LYS A 25 -58.54 -18.60 -4.08
CA LYS A 25 -57.69 -19.10 -3.00
C LYS A 25 -57.37 -17.91 -2.10
N LYS A 26 -58.10 -17.82 -0.98
CA LYS A 26 -57.74 -16.94 0.12
C LYS A 26 -56.31 -17.28 0.52
N MET A 27 -55.36 -16.39 0.21
CA MET A 27 -54.02 -16.47 0.79
C MET A 27 -54.20 -16.42 2.32
N THR A 28 -53.93 -17.55 2.97
CA THR A 28 -53.92 -17.63 4.42
C THR A 28 -52.79 -16.77 4.95
N LYS A 29 -53.04 -16.05 6.06
CA LYS A 29 -52.10 -15.14 6.75
C LYS A 29 -50.70 -15.72 7.02
N SER A 30 -50.54 -17.04 6.91
CA SER A 30 -49.25 -17.75 6.98
C SER A 30 -48.27 -17.30 5.90
N ASN A 31 -48.71 -17.07 4.66
CA ASN A 31 -47.80 -16.78 3.54
C ASN A 31 -47.26 -15.33 3.56
N PHE A 32 -47.94 -14.43 4.27
CA PHE A 32 -47.51 -13.04 4.41
C PHE A 32 -46.33 -12.87 5.40
N ARG A 33 -46.21 -13.78 6.37
CA ARG A 33 -45.12 -13.77 7.37
C ARG A 33 -43.80 -14.26 6.78
N SER A 34 -43.84 -15.17 5.82
CA SER A 34 -42.64 -15.71 5.16
C SER A 34 -42.05 -14.75 4.13
N PHE A 35 -42.88 -13.98 3.43
CA PHE A 35 -42.41 -13.00 2.44
C PHE A 35 -41.83 -11.73 3.10
N GLY A 36 -42.44 -11.26 4.19
CA GLY A 36 -41.94 -10.10 4.92
C GLY A 36 -40.56 -10.31 5.57
N MET A 37 -40.23 -11.54 5.98
CA MET A 37 -38.93 -11.86 6.57
C MET A 37 -37.80 -11.95 5.53
N LEU A 38 -38.12 -12.31 4.27
CA LEU A 38 -37.14 -12.39 3.18
C LEU A 38 -36.70 -10.99 2.70
N VAL A 39 -37.62 -10.02 2.71
CA VAL A 39 -37.35 -8.63 2.32
C VAL A 39 -36.50 -7.90 3.36
N VAL A 40 -36.68 -8.18 4.66
CA VAL A 40 -35.84 -7.60 5.73
C VAL A 40 -34.41 -8.16 5.70
N ALA A 41 -34.23 -9.44 5.35
CA ALA A 41 -32.90 -10.03 5.16
C ALA A 41 -32.19 -9.49 3.91
N ALA A 42 -32.92 -9.24 2.81
CA ALA A 42 -32.37 -8.68 1.58
C ALA A 42 -32.03 -7.18 1.70
N MET A 43 -32.77 -6.41 2.52
CA MET A 43 -32.44 -5.00 2.80
C MET A 43 -31.26 -4.83 3.75
N ALA A 44 -30.95 -5.80 4.62
CA ALA A 44 -29.77 -5.76 5.49
C ALA A 44 -28.45 -5.99 4.72
N LEU A 45 -28.50 -6.63 3.55
CA LEU A 45 -27.36 -6.85 2.64
C LEU A 45 -27.04 -5.65 1.73
N LEU A 46 -27.86 -4.59 1.75
CA LEU A 46 -27.63 -3.35 1.01
C LEU A 46 -27.00 -2.24 1.88
N LEU A 47 -26.67 -2.53 3.14
CA LEU A 47 -25.93 -1.61 4.00
C LEU A 47 -24.43 -1.73 3.68
N LEU A 48 -24.08 -1.01 2.62
CA LEU A 48 -22.82 -0.32 2.36
C LEU A 48 -21.54 -1.18 2.42
N PRO A 49 -20.78 -1.33 1.31
CA PRO A 49 -19.34 -1.42 1.48
C PRO A 49 -18.93 -0.13 2.23
N VAL A 50 -18.41 -0.27 3.44
CA VAL A 50 -17.57 0.79 3.99
C VAL A 50 -16.43 0.88 2.98
N ALA A 51 -16.42 1.93 2.18
CA ALA A 51 -15.20 2.30 1.48
C ALA A 51 -14.20 2.54 2.61
N ALA A 52 -13.30 1.57 2.82
CA ALA A 52 -12.10 1.81 3.59
C ALA A 52 -11.31 2.81 2.75
N ASN A 53 -11.46 4.10 3.04
CA ASN A 53 -10.43 5.06 2.66
C ASN A 53 -9.24 4.68 3.53
N ALA A 54 -8.16 4.24 2.89
CA ALA A 54 -6.89 4.02 3.57
C ALA A 54 -6.25 5.38 3.78
N GLU A 55 -6.64 6.06 4.85
CA GLU A 55 -5.92 7.23 5.38
C GLU A 55 -4.54 6.76 5.87
N TYR A 56 -3.56 7.64 5.78
CA TYR A 56 -2.24 7.41 6.37
C TYR A 56 -2.38 7.28 7.89
N LEU A 57 -1.56 6.42 8.46
CA LEU A 57 -1.52 6.24 9.90
C LEU A 57 -0.72 7.38 10.52
N ASP A 58 -1.38 8.20 11.32
CA ASP A 58 -0.71 9.15 12.21
C ASP A 58 0.25 8.41 13.16
N PHE A 59 1.51 8.84 13.21
CA PHE A 59 2.51 8.37 14.15
C PHE A 59 3.23 9.51 14.87
N TRP A 60 3.59 9.26 16.11
CA TRP A 60 4.41 10.17 16.91
C TRP A 60 5.88 9.96 16.59
N VAL A 61 6.59 11.05 16.31
CA VAL A 61 8.05 11.12 16.20
C VAL A 61 8.61 11.70 17.48
N ASN A 62 9.51 10.96 18.13
CA ASN A 62 10.24 11.38 19.32
C ASN A 62 11.70 11.65 18.97
N GLU A 63 12.00 12.86 18.48
CA GLU A 63 13.37 13.24 18.12
C GLU A 63 14.30 13.30 19.34
N SER A 64 13.77 13.50 20.55
CA SER A 64 14.58 13.43 21.78
C SER A 64 15.18 12.05 22.08
N ALA A 65 14.73 11.00 21.38
CA ALA A 65 15.42 9.71 21.45
C ALA A 65 16.80 9.75 20.78
N VAL A 66 17.02 10.69 19.85
CA VAL A 66 18.28 10.78 19.11
C VAL A 66 19.35 11.50 19.94
N PRO A 67 20.52 10.87 20.16
CA PRO A 67 21.62 11.51 20.90
C PRO A 67 22.00 12.87 20.32
N GLY A 68 21.99 13.91 21.16
CA GLY A 68 22.36 15.27 20.76
C GLY A 68 21.17 16.18 20.41
N VAL A 69 19.97 15.63 20.21
CA VAL A 69 18.74 16.43 20.11
C VAL A 69 18.30 16.87 21.52
N PRO A 70 17.75 18.09 21.71
CA PRO A 70 17.22 18.51 23.00
C PRO A 70 16.08 17.62 23.52
N ASP A 71 15.82 17.69 24.82
CA ASP A 71 14.66 17.02 25.44
C ASP A 71 13.33 17.65 24.96
N ASP A 72 12.23 16.88 25.12
CA ASP A 72 10.85 17.27 24.80
C ASP A 72 10.60 17.67 23.33
N GLN A 73 11.34 17.08 22.39
CA GLN A 73 11.18 17.25 20.94
C GLN A 73 10.39 16.08 20.36
N GLY A 74 9.12 16.33 20.02
CA GLY A 74 8.31 15.38 19.30
C GLY A 74 7.05 15.99 18.70
N PHE A 75 6.49 15.30 17.72
CA PHE A 75 5.35 15.76 16.92
C PHE A 75 4.62 14.57 16.30
N VAL A 76 3.45 14.83 15.73
CA VAL A 76 2.71 13.85 14.91
C VAL A 76 3.04 14.09 13.45
N ALA A 77 3.29 13.00 12.73
CA ALA A 77 3.46 12.95 11.28
C ALA A 77 2.64 11.77 10.73
N ASP A 78 2.40 11.74 9.43
CA ASP A 78 1.76 10.61 8.75
C ASP A 78 2.54 10.14 7.51
N ALA A 79 3.51 10.94 7.08
CA ALA A 79 4.45 10.60 6.03
C ALA A 79 5.83 11.23 6.26
N PHE A 80 6.82 10.74 5.53
CA PHE A 80 8.15 11.31 5.47
C PHE A 80 8.68 11.25 4.04
N ASN A 81 9.42 12.29 3.65
CA ASN A 81 9.86 12.50 2.28
C ASN A 81 11.37 12.56 2.19
N GLY A 82 11.88 12.11 1.05
CA GLY A 82 13.30 12.01 0.83
C GLY A 82 13.67 12.03 -0.65
N VAL A 83 14.97 11.84 -0.86
CA VAL A 83 15.55 11.62 -2.16
C VAL A 83 16.32 10.32 -2.12
N TYR A 84 16.52 9.68 -3.27
CA TYR A 84 17.33 8.46 -3.31
C TYR A 84 18.40 8.49 -4.39
N SER A 85 19.36 7.58 -4.22
CA SER A 85 20.28 7.13 -5.23
C SER A 85 20.16 5.61 -5.35
N GLU A 86 20.05 5.10 -6.56
CA GLU A 86 19.84 3.69 -6.84
C GLU A 86 20.78 3.20 -7.93
N ILE A 87 21.22 1.94 -7.81
CA ILE A 87 21.84 1.16 -8.88
C ILE A 87 20.90 0.01 -9.23
N LEU A 88 20.43 -0.01 -10.48
CA LEU A 88 19.65 -1.09 -11.08
C LEU A 88 20.55 -1.87 -12.02
N THR A 89 20.57 -3.18 -11.91
CA THR A 89 21.28 -4.08 -12.82
C THR A 89 20.28 -4.98 -13.53
N PHE A 90 20.35 -4.99 -14.86
CA PHE A 90 19.62 -5.88 -15.75
C PHE A 90 20.53 -6.98 -16.25
N ASP A 91 20.03 -8.21 -16.27
CA ASP A 91 20.78 -9.37 -16.77
C ASP A 91 20.63 -9.57 -18.30
N GLY A 92 19.73 -8.82 -18.95
CA GLY A 92 19.39 -8.96 -20.37
C GLY A 92 18.58 -10.21 -20.71
N LEU A 93 18.14 -10.98 -19.70
CA LEU A 93 17.32 -12.18 -19.80
C LEU A 93 15.94 -12.01 -19.15
N GLY A 94 15.66 -10.81 -18.64
CA GLY A 94 14.40 -10.45 -18.00
C GLY A 94 14.47 -10.39 -16.48
N GLY A 95 15.65 -10.57 -15.88
CA GLY A 95 15.89 -10.37 -14.45
C GLY A 95 16.45 -8.98 -14.15
N PHE A 96 16.16 -8.49 -12.94
CA PHE A 96 16.79 -7.29 -12.40
C PHE A 96 17.22 -7.48 -10.95
N SER A 97 18.21 -6.68 -10.52
CA SER A 97 18.55 -6.46 -9.12
C SER A 97 18.73 -4.98 -8.85
N ALA A 98 18.37 -4.53 -7.65
CA ALA A 98 18.42 -3.13 -7.25
C ALA A 98 19.10 -2.96 -5.89
N THR A 99 19.83 -1.87 -5.74
CA THR A 99 20.30 -1.35 -4.45
C THR A 99 20.01 0.13 -4.42
N LEU A 100 19.28 0.57 -3.40
CA LEU A 100 18.85 1.95 -3.22
C LEU A 100 19.30 2.47 -1.84
N ILE A 101 19.76 3.72 -1.82
CA ILE A 101 20.02 4.49 -0.61
C ILE A 101 19.10 5.72 -0.66
N ALA A 102 18.13 5.80 0.26
CA ALA A 102 17.29 6.98 0.45
C ALA A 102 17.83 7.85 1.58
N GLN A 103 17.68 9.17 1.43
CA GLN A 103 17.95 10.18 2.46
C GLN A 103 16.64 10.90 2.75
N TRP A 104 16.19 10.81 3.99
CA TRP A 104 14.97 11.47 4.44
C TRP A 104 15.27 12.90 4.86
N ARG A 105 14.41 13.83 4.49
CA ARG A 105 14.65 15.28 4.63
C ARG A 105 13.58 16.02 5.41
N GLY A 106 12.46 15.38 5.67
CA GLY A 106 11.36 15.99 6.41
C GLY A 106 10.20 15.04 6.62
N TYR A 107 9.30 15.50 7.46
CA TYR A 107 8.04 14.86 7.79
C TYR A 107 6.88 15.71 7.28
N ASP A 108 5.81 15.04 6.89
CA ASP A 108 4.55 15.67 6.52
C ASP A 108 3.42 15.17 7.45
N PHE A 109 2.34 15.94 7.47
CA PHE A 109 1.08 15.63 8.13
C PHE A 109 -0.10 15.94 7.17
N ASN A 110 -1.32 15.64 7.62
CA ASN A 110 -2.55 15.85 6.84
C ASN A 110 -2.52 15.07 5.52
N GLU A 111 -2.32 13.75 5.63
CA GLU A 111 -2.23 12.79 4.52
C GLU A 111 -1.05 13.08 3.58
N GLY A 112 0.10 13.48 4.15
CA GLY A 112 1.29 13.85 3.37
C GLY A 112 1.13 15.12 2.53
N LEU A 113 0.15 15.97 2.83
CA LEU A 113 -0.12 17.18 2.04
C LEU A 113 0.58 18.43 2.56
N ASP A 114 0.87 18.46 3.85
CA ASP A 114 1.44 19.63 4.52
C ASP A 114 2.73 19.25 5.28
N PRO A 115 3.83 20.00 5.13
CA PRO A 115 5.06 19.73 5.86
C PRO A 115 4.91 20.04 7.35
N VAL A 116 5.45 19.18 8.22
CA VAL A 116 5.46 19.40 9.67
C VAL A 116 6.19 20.72 9.99
N PRO A 117 5.56 21.66 10.71
CA PRO A 117 6.20 22.93 11.06
C PRO A 117 7.41 22.73 11.97
N ALA A 118 8.46 23.52 11.74
CA ALA A 118 9.69 23.53 12.54
C ALA A 118 9.45 23.87 14.05
N PRO A 119 10.33 23.41 14.98
CA PRO A 119 11.60 22.73 14.70
C PRO A 119 11.42 21.24 14.37
N VAL A 120 12.13 20.81 13.34
CA VAL A 120 12.39 19.41 13.00
C VAL A 120 13.91 19.28 12.95
N TYR A 121 14.46 18.35 13.72
CA TYR A 121 15.91 18.17 13.87
C TYR A 121 16.50 17.20 12.83
N LEU A 122 15.67 16.50 12.07
CA LEU A 122 16.10 15.81 10.85
C LEU A 122 16.76 16.78 9.85
N ALA A 123 17.98 16.48 9.42
CA ALA A 123 18.76 17.33 8.53
C ALA A 123 18.43 17.07 7.06
N GLY A 124 18.13 18.14 6.31
CA GLY A 124 17.90 18.06 4.86
C GLY A 124 19.16 18.15 3.98
N SER A 125 20.25 18.77 4.45
CA SER A 125 21.45 18.98 3.63
C SER A 125 22.75 19.38 4.35
N ALA A 126 22.70 19.89 5.60
CA ALA A 126 23.88 20.20 6.41
C ALA A 126 23.50 20.27 7.89
N LEU A 127 24.24 19.57 8.75
CA LEU A 127 24.01 19.61 10.20
C LEU A 127 24.32 21.00 10.75
N ILE A 128 23.33 21.60 11.41
CA ILE A 128 23.61 22.49 12.54
C ILE A 128 23.77 21.62 13.81
N PRO A 129 24.37 22.13 14.90
CA PRO A 129 24.37 21.41 16.17
C PRO A 129 22.96 20.93 16.51
N GLU A 130 22.85 19.72 17.04
CA GLU A 130 21.59 19.08 17.47
C GLU A 130 20.75 18.44 16.34
N GLN A 131 21.19 18.49 15.08
CA GLN A 131 20.51 17.76 14.00
C GLN A 131 21.09 16.37 13.76
N TYR A 132 20.30 15.48 13.16
CA TYR A 132 20.69 14.12 12.79
C TYR A 132 20.31 13.81 11.33
N GLY A 133 20.95 12.81 10.75
CA GLY A 133 20.58 12.24 9.46
C GLY A 133 19.65 11.04 9.61
N MET A 134 18.87 10.74 8.58
CA MET A 134 18.12 9.48 8.51
C MET A 134 18.16 8.97 7.08
N TYR A 135 18.38 7.67 6.93
CA TYR A 135 18.53 7.05 5.63
C TYR A 135 17.90 5.66 5.58
N THR A 136 17.63 5.19 4.36
CA THR A 136 17.18 3.82 4.13
C THR A 136 18.11 3.12 3.17
N VAL A 137 18.42 1.86 3.47
CA VAL A 137 19.03 0.94 2.54
C VAL A 137 17.96 -0.03 2.07
N TYR A 138 17.77 -0.11 0.75
CA TYR A 138 16.89 -1.10 0.13
C TYR A 138 17.68 -1.95 -0.85
N THR A 139 17.44 -3.26 -0.82
CA THR A 139 17.98 -4.21 -1.81
C THR A 139 16.86 -5.07 -2.36
N ALA A 140 16.92 -5.38 -3.65
CA ALA A 140 15.88 -6.14 -4.32
C ALA A 140 16.40 -7.02 -5.44
N THR A 141 15.65 -8.08 -5.74
CA THR A 141 15.76 -8.82 -7.00
C THR A 141 14.37 -9.12 -7.54
N GLY A 142 14.23 -9.16 -8.86
CA GLY A 142 12.95 -9.40 -9.49
C GLY A 142 13.04 -9.67 -10.98
N ASN A 143 11.89 -9.58 -11.64
CA ASN A 143 11.75 -9.82 -13.07
C ASN A 143 11.10 -8.62 -13.77
N ILE A 144 11.38 -8.50 -15.05
CA ILE A 144 10.82 -7.49 -15.95
C ILE A 144 9.90 -8.21 -16.93
N THR A 145 8.71 -7.67 -17.13
CA THR A 145 7.75 -8.14 -18.13
C THR A 145 7.47 -7.02 -19.12
N ASP A 146 7.71 -7.27 -20.41
CA ASP A 146 7.25 -6.40 -21.50
C ASP A 146 5.71 -6.53 -21.63
N LEU A 147 5.01 -5.43 -21.41
CA LEU A 147 3.55 -5.35 -21.53
C LEU A 147 3.09 -5.01 -22.95
N GLY A 148 4.04 -4.78 -23.87
CA GLY A 148 3.81 -4.29 -25.22
C GLY A 148 3.68 -2.77 -25.28
N GLY A 149 3.81 -2.21 -26.47
CA GLY A 149 3.71 -0.75 -26.66
C GLY A 149 4.87 0.05 -26.05
N GLY A 150 5.97 -0.61 -25.70
CA GLY A 150 7.15 -0.01 -25.07
C GLY A 150 7.01 0.17 -23.56
N GLU A 151 6.10 -0.55 -22.90
CA GLU A 151 5.88 -0.47 -21.46
C GLU A 151 6.38 -1.72 -20.76
N PHE A 152 7.10 -1.54 -19.65
CA PHE A 152 7.69 -2.62 -18.88
C PHE A 152 7.16 -2.58 -17.45
N ARG A 153 6.78 -3.74 -16.93
CA ARG A 153 6.47 -3.93 -15.52
C ARG A 153 7.64 -4.59 -14.81
N PHE A 154 7.97 -4.06 -13.63
CA PHE A 154 8.95 -4.65 -12.71
C PHE A 154 8.18 -5.37 -11.62
N THR A 155 8.62 -6.56 -11.28
CA THR A 155 8.03 -7.35 -10.19
C THR A 155 9.16 -7.89 -9.35
N THR A 156 9.34 -7.32 -8.17
CA THR A 156 10.31 -7.80 -7.18
C THR A 156 9.84 -9.14 -6.64
N THR A 157 10.76 -10.07 -6.57
CA THR A 157 10.57 -11.38 -5.98
C THR A 157 11.10 -11.45 -4.55
N THR A 158 12.12 -10.66 -4.25
CA THR A 158 12.70 -10.53 -2.91
C THR A 158 13.15 -9.10 -2.71
N GLY A 159 12.95 -8.53 -1.53
CA GLY A 159 13.65 -7.32 -1.17
C GLY A 159 13.60 -7.07 0.32
N ALA A 160 14.53 -6.24 0.77
CA ALA A 160 14.69 -5.90 2.17
C ALA A 160 15.01 -4.42 2.30
N ALA A 161 14.41 -3.77 3.28
CA ALA A 161 14.64 -2.38 3.61
C ALA A 161 15.06 -2.24 5.08
N GLU A 162 15.97 -1.32 5.34
CA GLU A 162 16.41 -0.94 6.68
C GLU A 162 16.41 0.59 6.79
N ILE A 163 15.76 1.15 7.81
CA ILE A 163 15.78 2.58 8.12
C ILE A 163 16.72 2.81 9.30
N TRP A 164 17.63 3.75 9.15
CA TRP A 164 18.67 4.10 10.11
C TRP A 164 18.57 5.58 10.48
N VAL A 165 18.81 5.88 11.74
CA VAL A 165 19.08 7.23 12.24
C VAL A 165 20.59 7.35 12.48
N ASP A 166 21.18 8.42 11.97
CA ASP A 166 22.60 8.75 12.10
C ASP A 166 22.72 10.05 12.91
N PRO A 167 22.96 9.97 14.22
CA PRO A 167 23.04 11.14 15.11
C PRO A 167 24.12 12.14 14.71
N ASN A 168 25.19 11.69 14.04
CA ASN A 168 26.33 12.53 13.64
C ASN A 168 26.32 12.91 12.16
N SER A 169 25.36 12.37 11.38
CA SER A 169 25.25 12.49 9.92
C SER A 169 26.59 12.31 9.20
N ASP A 170 27.40 11.35 9.65
CA ASP A 170 28.73 11.10 9.10
C ASP A 170 28.84 9.82 8.25
N THR A 171 27.72 9.10 8.08
CA THR A 171 27.64 7.99 7.14
C THR A 171 27.78 8.50 5.71
N GLY A 172 28.71 7.89 4.96
CA GLY A 172 28.93 8.20 3.55
C GLY A 172 27.75 7.74 2.69
N LEU A 173 26.80 8.63 2.40
CA LEU A 173 25.61 8.36 1.59
C LEU A 173 25.78 8.79 0.12
N GLY A 174 24.85 8.33 -0.73
CA GLY A 174 24.72 8.74 -2.13
C GLY A 174 25.44 7.83 -3.13
N MET A 175 25.57 8.29 -4.37
CA MET A 175 26.02 7.45 -5.51
C MET A 175 27.39 6.78 -5.30
N ALA A 176 28.30 7.41 -4.54
CA ALA A 176 29.63 6.85 -4.28
C ALA A 176 29.60 5.63 -3.34
N ALA A 177 28.54 5.48 -2.54
CA ALA A 177 28.34 4.35 -1.62
C ALA A 177 27.63 3.16 -2.27
N LEU A 178 27.00 3.38 -3.43
CA LEU A 178 26.33 2.32 -4.18
C LEU A 178 27.34 1.30 -4.71
N PRO A 179 26.97 0.01 -4.72
CA PRO A 179 27.79 -1.02 -5.33
C PRO A 179 27.81 -0.87 -6.87
N ALA A 180 28.74 -1.57 -7.53
CA ALA A 180 28.78 -1.62 -8.99
C ALA A 180 27.61 -2.44 -9.61
N THR A 181 26.96 -3.28 -8.81
CA THR A 181 25.88 -4.19 -9.21
C THR A 181 24.78 -4.11 -8.16
N GLY A 182 23.53 -3.95 -8.60
CA GLY A 182 22.35 -3.95 -7.72
C GLY A 182 22.15 -5.30 -7.02
N GLY A 183 21.40 -5.29 -5.92
CA GLY A 183 21.15 -6.46 -5.07
C GLY A 183 22.27 -6.76 -4.09
N LEU A 184 23.33 -5.95 -4.06
CA LEU A 184 24.38 -6.00 -3.05
C LEU A 184 24.15 -4.90 -2.02
N TYR A 185 24.46 -5.16 -0.76
CA TYR A 185 24.43 -4.13 0.27
C TYR A 185 25.46 -3.02 -0.07
N PRO A 186 25.11 -1.74 0.08
CA PRO A 186 26.02 -0.64 -0.19
C PRO A 186 27.24 -0.67 0.73
N SER A 187 28.36 -0.14 0.26
CA SER A 187 29.59 -0.03 1.08
C SER A 187 29.50 1.21 1.97
N LEU A 188 28.52 1.20 2.87
CA LEU A 188 28.33 2.26 3.84
C LEU A 188 29.41 2.19 4.91
N SER A 189 29.90 3.36 5.31
CA SER A 189 30.72 3.52 6.50
C SER A 189 29.85 3.56 7.75
N ILE A 190 28.91 2.61 7.89
CA ILE A 190 28.04 2.53 9.08
C ILE A 190 28.96 2.48 10.30
N ASN A 191 28.86 3.52 11.10
CA ASN A 191 29.64 3.67 12.31
C ASN A 191 28.92 2.94 13.46
N THR A 192 29.41 3.07 14.70
CA THR A 192 28.77 2.41 15.85
C THR A 192 27.66 3.24 16.50
N ASP A 193 27.41 4.45 15.99
CA ASP A 193 26.42 5.39 16.50
C ASP A 193 25.15 5.48 15.64
N ASP A 194 25.16 4.92 14.43
CA ASP A 194 23.97 4.70 13.63
C ASP A 194 23.03 3.69 14.30
N GLU A 195 21.79 4.10 14.49
CA GLU A 195 20.75 3.32 15.16
C GLU A 195 19.73 2.79 14.15
N LEU A 196 19.55 1.47 14.11
CA LEU A 196 18.54 0.84 13.27
C LEU A 196 17.15 1.08 13.88
N VAL A 197 16.25 1.67 13.10
CA VAL A 197 14.89 2.06 13.50
C VAL A 197 13.87 1.00 13.07
N LEU A 198 13.97 0.55 11.82
CA LEU A 198 12.99 -0.32 11.19
C LEU A 198 13.69 -1.25 10.21
N SER A 199 13.30 -2.53 10.22
CA SER A 199 13.70 -3.51 9.21
C SER A 199 12.48 -4.17 8.57
N ALA A 200 12.55 -4.45 7.28
CA ALA A 200 11.46 -5.08 6.54
C ALA A 200 12.01 -6.01 5.46
N SER A 201 11.35 -7.15 5.23
CA SER A 201 11.73 -8.10 4.17
C SER A 201 10.54 -8.82 3.50
N ASP A 202 9.33 -8.67 4.04
CA ASP A 202 8.12 -9.26 3.48
C ASP A 202 7.45 -8.24 2.53
N ILE A 203 7.78 -8.34 1.24
CA ILE A 203 7.19 -7.50 0.19
C ILE A 203 5.82 -8.08 -0.18
N TYR A 204 4.78 -7.25 -0.04
CA TYR A 204 3.39 -7.66 -0.17
C TYR A 204 2.73 -7.20 -1.47
N PHE A 205 3.04 -5.99 -1.91
CA PHE A 205 2.43 -5.38 -3.09
C PHE A 205 3.45 -4.51 -3.81
N GLU A 206 3.42 -4.58 -5.14
CA GLU A 206 4.20 -3.70 -6.00
C GLU A 206 3.47 -3.36 -7.28
N ASP A 207 3.44 -2.08 -7.64
CA ASP A 207 3.07 -1.63 -8.98
C ASP A 207 4.18 -0.73 -9.54
N ASN A 208 5.06 -1.36 -10.31
CA ASN A 208 6.24 -0.73 -10.85
C ASN A 208 6.14 -0.77 -12.37
N THR A 209 5.98 0.39 -13.00
CA THR A 209 5.91 0.47 -14.47
C THR A 209 6.82 1.56 -14.99
N MET A 210 7.40 1.30 -16.16
CA MET A 210 8.28 2.25 -16.83
C MET A 210 8.08 2.16 -18.34
N ARG A 211 8.24 3.30 -19.00
CA ARG A 211 8.25 3.42 -20.45
C ARG A 211 9.52 4.16 -20.90
N PRO A 212 10.39 3.54 -21.72
CA PRO A 212 11.53 4.23 -22.29
C PRO A 212 11.06 5.46 -23.09
N GLY A 213 11.80 6.56 -23.02
CA GLY A 213 11.40 7.88 -23.52
C GLY A 213 10.51 8.70 -22.59
N VAL A 214 10.02 8.14 -21.47
CA VAL A 214 9.07 8.81 -20.57
C VAL A 214 9.49 8.74 -19.10
N GLY A 215 10.00 7.60 -18.64
CA GLY A 215 10.26 7.33 -17.23
C GLY A 215 9.23 6.36 -16.64
N GLY A 216 9.19 6.26 -15.31
CA GLY A 216 8.32 5.31 -14.62
C GLY A 216 7.96 5.74 -13.21
N PHE A 217 7.21 4.89 -12.53
CA PHE A 217 6.88 5.02 -11.11
C PHE A 217 6.96 3.66 -10.43
N PHE A 218 7.15 3.70 -9.12
CA PHE A 218 7.08 2.54 -8.26
C PHE A 218 6.22 2.81 -7.03
N ASP A 219 5.58 1.76 -6.56
CA ASP A 219 4.92 1.66 -5.26
C ASP A 219 5.38 0.33 -4.67
N ILE A 220 6.09 0.39 -3.55
CA ILE A 220 6.61 -0.78 -2.84
C ILE A 220 5.96 -0.82 -1.47
N ARG A 221 5.30 -1.94 -1.16
CA ARG A 221 4.69 -2.16 0.15
C ARG A 221 5.33 -3.31 0.90
N PHE A 222 5.77 -3.03 2.11
CA PHE A 222 6.19 -4.03 3.09
C PHE A 222 5.07 -4.32 4.07
N PHE A 223 4.90 -5.59 4.40
CA PHE A 223 3.95 -6.03 5.41
C PHE A 223 4.67 -6.40 6.70
N GLU A 224 4.09 -5.98 7.83
CA GLU A 224 4.59 -6.24 9.17
C GLU A 224 6.10 -5.94 9.33
N PRO A 225 6.54 -4.69 9.02
CA PRO A 225 7.92 -4.30 9.29
C PRO A 225 8.22 -4.43 10.79
N THR A 226 9.46 -4.79 11.10
CA THR A 226 9.93 -4.89 12.48
C THR A 226 10.39 -3.52 12.95
N ILE A 227 9.72 -2.99 13.97
CA ILE A 227 10.16 -1.79 14.70
C ILE A 227 11.23 -2.22 15.71
N GLU A 228 12.47 -1.84 15.44
CA GLU A 228 13.64 -2.22 16.24
C GLU A 228 13.67 -1.50 17.58
N ALA A 229 14.57 -1.90 18.49
CA ALA A 229 14.62 -1.36 19.84
C ALA A 229 14.68 0.18 19.87
N PHE A 230 15.56 0.80 19.08
CA PHE A 230 15.62 2.25 18.97
C PHE A 230 14.37 2.83 18.29
N GLY A 231 13.84 2.15 17.28
CA GLY A 231 12.58 2.52 16.63
C GLY A 231 11.37 2.56 17.57
N GLN A 232 11.36 1.78 18.65
CA GLN A 232 10.30 1.83 19.66
C GLN A 232 10.38 3.11 20.50
N GLU A 233 11.57 3.67 20.68
CA GLU A 233 11.77 4.93 21.37
C GLU A 233 11.50 6.12 20.45
N TYR A 234 11.88 5.99 19.18
CA TYR A 234 11.77 7.02 18.15
C TYR A 234 10.36 7.15 17.56
N TRP A 235 9.69 6.03 17.30
CA TRP A 235 8.30 5.93 16.81
C TRP A 235 7.41 5.10 17.75
N PRO A 236 7.16 5.58 18.98
CA PRO A 236 6.51 4.78 20.02
C PRO A 236 5.08 4.35 19.67
N THR A 237 4.38 5.08 18.80
CA THR A 237 3.01 4.75 18.39
C THR A 237 2.94 3.65 17.34
N LEU A 238 4.02 3.38 16.60
CA LEU A 238 4.06 2.32 15.59
C LEU A 238 4.32 0.95 16.22
N PHE A 239 4.95 0.92 17.39
CA PHE A 239 5.26 -0.32 18.08
C PHE A 239 4.00 -1.07 18.53
N GLY A 240 3.96 -2.37 18.22
CA GLY A 240 2.87 -3.26 18.65
C GLY A 240 1.59 -3.15 17.81
N ILE A 241 1.59 -2.38 16.72
CA ILE A 241 0.52 -2.39 15.73
C ILE A 241 0.62 -3.67 14.90
N ASN A 242 -0.42 -4.50 14.96
CA ASN A 242 -0.55 -5.65 14.07
C ASN A 242 -1.03 -5.17 12.69
N PHE A 243 -0.59 -5.84 11.62
CA PHE A 243 -0.95 -5.50 10.23
C PHE A 243 -0.51 -4.09 9.80
N LEU A 244 0.59 -3.61 10.36
CA LEU A 244 1.26 -2.41 9.89
C LEU A 244 1.82 -2.69 8.49
N ALA A 245 1.55 -1.79 7.55
CA ALA A 245 2.19 -1.76 6.24
C ALA A 245 2.95 -0.46 6.07
N ALA A 246 4.17 -0.55 5.54
CA ALA A 246 4.94 0.60 5.09
C ALA A 246 4.83 0.65 3.56
N THR A 247 4.34 1.77 3.03
CA THR A 247 4.24 2.00 1.59
C THR A 247 5.26 3.06 1.21
N VAL A 248 6.00 2.81 0.14
CA VAL A 248 7.02 3.72 -0.39
C VAL A 248 6.71 3.97 -1.87
N ASP A 249 6.60 5.23 -2.24
CA ASP A 249 6.22 5.67 -3.58
C ASP A 249 7.33 6.55 -4.17
N GLY A 250 7.57 6.45 -5.48
CA GLY A 250 8.56 7.28 -6.15
C GLY A 250 8.55 7.15 -7.67
N ASP A 251 9.52 7.79 -8.33
CA ASP A 251 9.62 7.85 -9.78
C ASP A 251 10.97 7.37 -10.33
N PHE A 252 10.95 6.81 -11.53
CA PHE A 252 12.16 6.43 -12.27
C PHE A 252 12.47 7.46 -13.35
N ASN A 253 13.75 7.82 -13.44
CA ASN A 253 14.29 8.42 -14.66
C ASN A 253 14.27 7.42 -15.83
N GLU A 254 14.38 7.93 -17.05
CA GLU A 254 14.32 7.11 -18.27
C GLU A 254 15.50 6.14 -18.41
N PHE A 255 15.20 4.88 -18.76
CA PHE A 255 16.19 3.90 -19.22
C PHE A 255 15.59 2.81 -20.13
N ASP A 256 16.43 1.99 -20.75
CA ASP A 256 16.03 0.81 -21.53
C ASP A 256 16.34 -0.47 -20.71
N PRO A 257 15.35 -1.29 -20.31
CA PRO A 257 15.58 -2.48 -19.49
C PRO A 257 15.96 -3.73 -20.29
N THR A 258 16.06 -3.65 -21.63
CA THR A 258 16.18 -4.85 -22.48
C THR A 258 17.59 -5.40 -22.62
N ALA A 259 18.61 -4.56 -22.42
CA ALA A 259 20.01 -4.95 -22.50
C ALA A 259 20.59 -5.26 -21.11
N ALA A 260 21.58 -6.16 -21.06
CA ALA A 260 22.35 -6.39 -19.85
C ALA A 260 23.20 -5.16 -19.53
N GLN A 261 22.95 -4.50 -18.40
CA GLN A 261 23.62 -3.26 -17.99
C GLN A 261 23.39 -2.94 -16.52
N SER A 262 24.22 -2.06 -15.96
CA SER A 262 23.96 -1.41 -14.68
C SER A 262 23.73 0.08 -14.92
N ILE A 263 22.71 0.63 -14.26
CA ILE A 263 22.28 2.02 -14.40
C ILE A 263 22.21 2.62 -13.01
N THR A 264 22.88 3.76 -12.82
CA THR A 264 22.72 4.55 -11.60
C THR A 264 21.74 5.69 -11.87
N MET A 265 20.81 5.88 -10.95
CA MET A 265 19.82 6.95 -11.01
C MET A 265 19.56 7.51 -9.62
N GLY A 266 18.82 8.61 -9.58
CA GLY A 266 18.24 9.14 -8.35
C GLY A 266 16.88 9.71 -8.67
N GLY A 267 16.11 9.99 -7.63
CA GLY A 267 14.77 10.52 -7.71
C GLY A 267 14.28 10.94 -6.34
N ASP A 268 13.00 11.24 -6.26
CA ASP A 268 12.33 11.60 -5.02
C ASP A 268 11.48 10.41 -4.56
N LEU A 269 11.24 10.32 -3.24
CA LEU A 269 10.32 9.35 -2.70
C LEU A 269 9.59 9.85 -1.46
N SER A 270 8.44 9.24 -1.22
CA SER A 270 7.64 9.38 -0.01
C SER A 270 7.45 8.01 0.63
N ALA A 271 7.30 7.99 1.95
CA ALA A 271 6.89 6.82 2.68
C ALA A 271 5.81 7.16 3.71
N ASN A 272 4.87 6.25 3.87
CA ASN A 272 3.78 6.33 4.82
C ASN A 272 3.52 4.97 5.46
N PHE A 273 2.83 5.00 6.60
CA PHE A 273 2.33 3.81 7.25
C PHE A 273 0.83 3.70 7.08
N THR A 274 0.32 2.48 6.97
CA THR A 274 -1.12 2.20 7.00
C THR A 274 -1.38 0.96 7.84
N VAL A 275 -2.59 0.85 8.40
CA VAL A 275 -3.05 -0.40 8.99
C VAL A 275 -3.87 -1.12 7.93
N VAL A 276 -3.44 -2.30 7.52
CA VAL A 276 -4.19 -3.12 6.56
C VAL A 276 -5.44 -3.62 7.29
N PRO A 277 -6.66 -3.17 6.91
CA PRO A 277 -7.87 -3.63 7.56
C PRO A 277 -8.00 -5.14 7.35
N GLU A 278 -8.29 -5.94 8.37
CA GLU A 278 -8.57 -7.37 8.17
C GLU A 278 -9.80 -7.53 7.26
N PRO A 279 -9.67 -7.84 5.95
CA PRO A 279 -10.73 -7.50 5.00
C PRO A 279 -11.93 -8.44 5.00
N SER A 280 -11.97 -9.47 5.84
CA SER A 280 -12.97 -10.54 5.68
C SER A 280 -13.31 -11.29 6.96
N THR A 281 -12.41 -11.37 7.94
CA THR A 281 -12.62 -12.10 9.20
C THR A 281 -13.82 -11.54 9.96
N LEU A 282 -13.94 -10.23 10.08
CA LEU A 282 -15.07 -9.58 10.77
C LEU A 282 -16.41 -9.78 10.05
N VAL A 283 -16.41 -9.71 8.72
CA VAL A 283 -17.62 -9.93 7.92
C VAL A 283 -18.02 -11.41 7.95
N LEU A 284 -17.07 -12.34 7.81
CA LEU A 284 -17.31 -13.78 7.94
C LEU A 284 -17.70 -14.18 9.36
N PHE A 285 -17.12 -13.57 10.38
CA PHE A 285 -17.52 -13.76 11.78
C PHE A 285 -18.95 -13.26 12.01
N GLY A 286 -19.28 -12.07 11.50
CA GLY A 286 -20.63 -11.52 11.52
C GLY A 286 -21.64 -12.42 10.80
N LEU A 287 -21.31 -12.88 9.58
CA LEU A 287 -22.13 -13.82 8.81
C LEU A 287 -22.25 -15.19 9.51
N GLY A 288 -21.19 -15.67 10.14
CA GLY A 288 -21.17 -16.90 10.93
C GLY A 288 -22.08 -16.84 12.16
N LEU A 289 -22.06 -15.71 12.88
CA LEU A 289 -22.96 -15.45 14.02
C LEU A 289 -24.42 -15.34 13.55
N ILE A 290 -24.69 -14.64 12.45
CA ILE A 290 -26.03 -14.54 11.86
C ILE A 290 -26.52 -15.93 11.42
N GLY A 291 -25.68 -16.72 10.75
CA GLY A 291 -25.99 -18.10 10.36
C GLY A 291 -26.32 -18.98 11.56
N THR A 292 -25.56 -18.84 12.65
CA THR A 292 -25.78 -19.57 13.91
C THR A 292 -27.10 -19.16 14.59
N ALA A 293 -27.39 -17.86 14.65
CA ALA A 293 -28.64 -17.35 15.21
C ALA A 293 -29.88 -17.83 14.43
N VAL A 294 -29.81 -17.84 13.10
CA VAL A 294 -30.87 -18.38 12.23
C VAL A 294 -31.02 -19.89 12.42
N ALA A 295 -29.91 -20.63 12.56
CA ALA A 295 -29.95 -22.08 12.80
C ALA A 295 -30.59 -22.42 14.16
N ILE A 296 -30.28 -21.67 15.23
CA ILE A 296 -30.89 -21.85 16.55
C ILE A 296 -32.39 -21.55 16.50
N ARG A 297 -32.81 -20.50 15.77
CA ARG A 297 -34.23 -20.15 15.60
C ARG A 297 -35.03 -21.21 14.85
N ARG A 298 -34.41 -21.96 13.93
CA ARG A 298 -35.07 -23.06 13.20
C ARG A 298 -35.25 -24.33 14.04
N LYS A 299 -34.50 -24.48 15.14
CA LYS A 299 -34.58 -25.65 16.04
C LYS A 299 -35.56 -25.46 17.21
N ARG A 300 -36.02 -24.24 17.48
CA ARG A 300 -37.09 -23.93 18.43
C ARG A 300 -38.42 -23.83 17.71
#